data_AF-A0A9Q3J657-F1
#
_entry.id   AF-A0A9Q3J657-F1
#
_cell.length_a   1.000
_cell.length_b   1.000
_cell.length_c   1.000
_cell.angle_alpha   90.00
_cell.angle_beta   90.00
_cell.angle_gamma   90.00
#
_symmetry.space_group_name_H-M   'P 1'
#
loop_
_entity.id
_entity.type
_entity.pdbx_description
1 polymer ?
#
loop_
_entity_poly.entity_id
_entity_poly.type
_entity_poly.pdbx_seq_one_letter_code
_entity_poly.pdbx_strand_id
1 'polypeptide(L)'
;MKAIEGHELSTILLLDRSNYIHWYLRIKIHFRSKDPIEVCKKPLPWDASIPATNKWYKSSYEATNIITSNINERVFCGVVNIKTTEKANILCAKLNEHYASKRAVNRGRVWMDWQQTFYDCNLQSYIDSCRRMIMELVSVDIKVPNKILSFSLLGKLGGESQLPQFIEVLTLNEELI
;
A
#
# COMPACT_ATOMS: atom_id res chain seq x y z
N MET A 1 30.04 -10.01 -28.62
CA MET A 1 28.80 -10.45 -27.95
C MET A 1 28.81 -9.83 -26.56
N LYS A 2 28.11 -8.70 -26.35
CA LYS A 2 28.08 -8.02 -25.05
C LYS A 2 27.12 -8.78 -24.13
N ALA A 3 27.63 -9.26 -23.00
CA ALA A 3 26.81 -9.76 -21.91
C ALA A 3 25.92 -8.61 -21.41
N ILE A 4 24.61 -8.79 -21.52
CA ILE A 4 23.62 -7.95 -20.86
C ILE A 4 23.45 -8.56 -19.47
N GLU A 5 24.40 -8.29 -18.58
CA GLU A 5 24.25 -8.51 -17.14
C GLU A 5 24.18 -7.14 -16.47
N GLY A 6 23.13 -6.90 -15.68
CA GLY A 6 23.09 -5.74 -14.78
C GLY A 6 21.93 -4.77 -14.89
N HIS A 7 20.74 -5.19 -15.33
CA HIS A 7 19.52 -4.41 -15.10
C HIS A 7 18.35 -5.31 -14.67
N GLU A 8 18.47 -5.98 -13.51
CA GLU A 8 17.26 -6.32 -12.76
C GLU A 8 16.70 -5.01 -12.17
N LEU A 9 15.88 -4.33 -12.97
CA LEU A 9 15.06 -3.19 -12.54
C LEU A 9 14.04 -3.67 -11.50
N SER A 10 14.49 -3.75 -10.25
CA SER A 10 13.65 -3.97 -9.08
C SER A 10 13.80 -2.78 -8.14
N THR A 11 13.49 -1.58 -8.63
CA THR A 11 13.24 -0.40 -7.78
C THR A 11 11.90 -0.58 -7.07
N ILE A 12 11.86 -1.54 -6.14
CA ILE A 12 10.87 -1.54 -5.08
C ILE A 12 11.18 -0.27 -4.28
N LEU A 13 10.17 0.58 -4.13
CA LEU A 13 10.31 1.82 -3.38
C LEU A 13 10.63 1.49 -1.91
N LEU A 14 11.32 2.38 -1.20
CA LEU A 14 11.44 2.24 0.25
C LEU A 14 10.09 2.54 0.89
N LEU A 15 9.60 1.64 1.76
CA LEU A 15 8.42 1.90 2.58
C LEU A 15 8.74 3.01 3.60
N ASP A 16 7.93 4.07 3.62
CA ASP A 16 8.15 5.24 4.48
C ASP A 16 6.97 5.64 5.37
N ARG A 17 5.90 4.82 5.37
CA ARG A 17 4.55 4.99 5.98
C ARG A 17 3.46 5.42 4.99
N SER A 18 3.78 6.31 4.05
CA SER A 18 2.80 7.01 3.21
C SER A 18 2.44 6.28 1.91
N ASN A 19 3.22 5.25 1.60
CA ASN A 19 3.20 4.54 0.33
C ASN A 19 2.94 3.03 0.50
N TYR A 20 2.35 2.61 1.64
CA TYR A 20 2.22 1.19 1.96
C TYR A 20 1.50 0.40 0.87
N ILE A 21 0.38 0.88 0.32
CA ILE A 21 -0.35 0.10 -0.70
C ILE A 21 0.50 -0.09 -1.97
N HIS A 22 1.19 0.96 -2.41
CA HIS A 22 2.03 0.91 -3.61
C HIS A 22 3.26 0.02 -3.39
N TRP A 23 3.89 0.15 -2.22
CA TRP A 23 4.97 -0.71 -1.78
C TRP A 23 4.55 -2.18 -1.76
N TYR A 24 3.41 -2.47 -1.11
CA TYR A 24 2.87 -3.82 -0.97
C TYR A 24 2.57 -4.45 -2.33
N LEU A 25 1.96 -3.69 -3.25
CA LEU A 25 1.69 -4.18 -4.61
C LEU A 25 2.98 -4.48 -5.37
N ARG A 26 4.03 -3.66 -5.23
CA ARG A 26 5.35 -3.91 -5.84
C ARG A 26 6.04 -5.14 -5.25
N ILE A 27 6.05 -5.29 -3.93
CA ILE A 27 6.54 -6.50 -3.24
C ILE A 27 5.76 -7.72 -3.72
N LYS A 28 4.44 -7.63 -3.80
CA LYS A 28 3.58 -8.72 -4.29
C LYS A 28 3.90 -9.11 -5.73
N ILE A 29 4.19 -8.14 -6.60
CA ILE A 29 4.61 -8.41 -7.99
C ILE A 29 6.02 -9.04 -8.00
N HIS A 30 6.96 -8.52 -7.22
CA HIS A 30 8.31 -9.10 -7.11
C HIS A 30 8.27 -10.53 -6.55
N PHE A 31 7.34 -10.81 -5.64
CA PHE A 31 7.11 -12.16 -5.13
C PHE A 31 6.34 -13.04 -6.12
N ARG A 32 5.59 -12.53 -7.11
CA ARG A 32 4.87 -13.39 -8.07
C ARG A 32 5.80 -14.24 -8.94
N SER A 33 7.02 -13.77 -9.20
CA SER A 33 8.04 -14.55 -9.91
C SER A 33 8.75 -15.57 -9.02
N LYS A 34 8.37 -15.69 -7.73
CA LYS A 34 9.07 -16.49 -6.71
C LYS A 34 8.05 -17.20 -5.75
N ASP A 35 8.40 -18.33 -5.13
CA ASP A 35 7.60 -18.96 -4.05
C ASP A 35 7.35 -18.15 -2.71
N PRO A 36 8.02 -17.02 -2.38
CA PRO A 36 7.96 -16.35 -1.07
C PRO A 36 6.63 -15.73 -0.62
N ILE A 37 5.61 -15.57 -1.48
CA ILE A 37 4.36 -14.92 -1.03
C ILE A 37 3.57 -15.79 -0.04
N GLU A 38 3.67 -17.12 -0.15
CA GLU A 38 2.91 -18.04 0.69
C GLU A 38 3.47 -18.09 2.12
N VAL A 39 4.79 -18.02 2.28
CA VAL A 39 5.44 -17.97 3.59
C VAL A 39 5.16 -16.66 4.34
N CYS A 40 4.70 -15.61 3.64
CA CYS A 40 4.20 -14.37 4.28
C CYS A 40 2.76 -14.46 4.76
N LYS A 41 1.97 -15.41 4.23
CA LYS A 41 0.54 -15.56 4.56
C LYS A 41 0.29 -16.62 5.62
N LYS A 42 1.04 -17.73 5.56
CA LYS A 42 0.78 -18.93 6.36
C LYS A 42 2.02 -19.32 7.17
N PRO A 43 1.85 -19.65 8.46
CA PRO A 43 2.93 -20.27 9.22
C PRO A 43 3.24 -21.66 8.64
N LEU A 44 4.45 -22.16 8.92
CA LEU A 44 4.80 -23.55 8.67
C LEU A 44 3.83 -24.48 9.43
N PRO A 45 3.20 -25.47 8.76
CA PRO A 45 2.40 -26.50 9.43
C PRO A 45 3.20 -27.27 10.48
N TRP A 46 2.55 -27.69 11.56
CA TRP A 46 3.20 -28.41 12.67
C TRP A 46 3.68 -29.82 12.28
N ASP A 47 3.06 -30.41 11.25
CA ASP A 47 3.30 -31.75 10.72
C ASP A 47 4.11 -31.75 9.41
N ALA A 48 4.75 -30.62 9.08
CA ALA A 48 5.51 -30.49 7.84
C ALA A 48 6.70 -31.47 7.77
N SER A 49 6.86 -32.12 6.62
CA SER A 49 8.02 -32.99 6.36
C SER A 49 9.33 -32.18 6.38
N ILE A 50 10.46 -32.85 6.66
CA ILE A 50 11.79 -32.19 6.68
C ILE A 50 12.08 -31.41 5.37
N PRO A 51 11.82 -31.96 4.17
CA PRO A 51 12.02 -31.20 2.92
C PRO A 51 11.13 -29.95 2.82
N ALA A 52 9.86 -30.05 3.25
CA ALA A 52 8.94 -28.92 3.24
C ALA A 52 9.38 -27.83 4.23
N THR A 53 9.85 -28.24 5.41
CA THR A 53 10.43 -27.36 6.44
C THR A 53 11.64 -26.59 5.91
N ASN A 54 12.60 -27.27 5.29
CA ASN A 54 13.79 -26.63 4.73
C ASN A 54 13.43 -25.64 3.60
N LYS A 55 12.50 -26.03 2.71
CA LYS A 55 12.00 -25.15 1.65
C LYS A 55 11.35 -23.90 2.25
N TRP A 56 10.49 -24.07 3.26
CA TRP A 56 9.79 -22.97 3.91
C TRP A 56 10.77 -21.98 4.56
N TYR A 57 11.76 -22.46 5.31
CA TYR A 57 12.74 -21.58 5.95
C TYR A 57 13.56 -20.81 4.93
N LYS A 58 14.03 -21.47 3.85
CA LYS A 58 14.74 -20.79 2.77
C LYS A 58 13.91 -19.64 2.18
N SER A 59 12.66 -19.92 1.80
CA SER A 59 11.76 -18.89 1.27
C SER A 59 11.41 -17.81 2.30
N SER A 60 11.32 -18.15 3.59
CA SER A 60 11.09 -17.21 4.68
C SER A 60 12.28 -16.23 4.82
N TYR A 61 13.51 -16.73 4.80
CA TYR A 61 14.69 -15.86 4.84
C TYR A 61 14.79 -14.95 3.61
N GLU A 62 14.52 -15.49 2.41
CA GLU A 62 14.47 -14.69 1.19
C GLU A 62 13.40 -13.58 1.27
N ALA A 63 12.18 -13.90 1.74
CA ALA A 63 11.12 -12.91 1.94
C ALA A 63 11.54 -11.83 2.95
N THR A 64 12.06 -12.24 4.11
CA THR A 64 12.52 -11.31 5.16
C THR A 64 13.58 -10.37 4.60
N ASN A 65 14.61 -10.89 3.94
CA ASN A 65 15.68 -10.08 3.36
C ASN A 65 15.14 -9.05 2.36
N ILE A 66 14.29 -9.48 1.42
CA ILE A 66 13.68 -8.58 0.43
C ILE A 66 12.86 -7.48 1.13
N ILE A 67 12.05 -7.83 2.12
CA ILE A 67 11.25 -6.85 2.85
C ILE A 67 12.15 -5.87 3.61
N THR A 68 13.09 -6.36 4.41
CA THR A 68 13.94 -5.51 5.25
C THR A 68 14.85 -4.59 4.45
N SER A 69 15.29 -5.01 3.25
CA SER A 69 16.07 -4.15 2.35
C SER A 69 15.23 -3.06 1.66
N ASN A 70 13.90 -3.15 1.73
CA ASN A 70 12.97 -2.22 1.07
C ASN A 70 12.06 -1.48 2.05
N ILE A 71 12.47 -1.36 3.31
CA ILE A 71 11.83 -0.49 4.30
C ILE A 71 12.83 0.53 4.82
N ASN A 72 12.38 1.73 5.16
CA ASN A 72 13.26 2.72 5.79
C ASN A 72 13.53 2.41 7.27
N GLU A 73 14.47 3.14 7.86
CA GLU A 73 14.89 2.95 9.26
C GLU A 73 13.72 3.08 10.26
N ARG A 74 12.84 4.06 10.06
CA ARG A 74 11.68 4.27 10.94
C ARG A 74 10.74 3.07 10.94
N VAL A 75 10.44 2.53 9.76
CA VAL A 75 9.60 1.33 9.62
C VAL A 75 10.33 0.14 10.23
N PHE A 76 11.64 -0.01 9.94
CA PHE A 76 12.49 -1.07 10.48
C PHE A 76 12.41 -1.13 12.01
N CYS A 77 12.66 -0.02 12.70
CA CYS A 77 12.61 0.04 14.17
C CYS A 77 11.21 -0.27 14.74
N GLY A 78 10.14 0.03 14.00
CA GLY A 78 8.77 -0.25 14.44
C GLY A 78 8.38 -1.73 14.28
N VAL A 79 8.81 -2.37 13.20
CA VAL A 79 8.32 -3.71 12.82
C VAL A 79 9.34 -4.83 13.04
N VAL A 80 10.64 -4.56 12.94
CA VAL A 80 11.69 -5.59 12.98
C VAL A 80 12.19 -5.85 14.40
N ASN A 81 12.18 -7.11 14.83
CA ASN A 81 12.79 -7.65 16.04
C ASN A 81 13.17 -9.13 15.84
N ILE A 82 13.73 -9.77 16.86
CA ILE A 82 14.19 -11.18 16.82
C ILE A 82 13.12 -12.13 16.26
N LYS A 83 11.84 -11.95 16.65
CA LYS A 83 10.76 -12.84 16.18
C LYS A 83 10.40 -12.61 14.71
N THR A 84 10.46 -11.36 14.24
CA THR A 84 10.10 -11.03 12.85
C THR A 84 11.27 -11.27 11.88
N THR A 85 12.51 -11.26 12.34
CA THR A 85 13.67 -11.61 11.51
C THR A 85 13.73 -13.10 11.19
N GLU A 86 13.19 -13.95 12.05
CA GLU A 86 13.19 -15.41 11.85
C GLU A 86 12.06 -15.88 10.92
N LYS A 87 10.91 -15.19 10.91
CA LYS A 87 9.68 -15.68 10.29
C LYS A 87 8.98 -14.61 9.47
N ALA A 88 8.99 -14.79 8.15
CA ALA A 88 8.41 -13.85 7.19
C ALA A 88 6.91 -13.61 7.43
N ASN A 89 6.13 -14.65 7.79
CA ASN A 89 4.71 -14.49 8.11
C ASN A 89 4.48 -13.53 9.28
N ILE A 90 5.35 -13.54 10.30
CA ILE A 90 5.22 -12.65 11.46
C ILE A 90 5.58 -11.21 11.07
N LEU A 91 6.66 -11.01 10.29
CA LEU A 91 7.02 -9.70 9.76
C LEU A 91 5.92 -9.10 8.89
N CYS A 92 5.42 -9.88 7.92
CA CYS A 92 4.33 -9.51 7.03
C CYS A 92 3.04 -9.18 7.81
N ALA A 93 2.69 -9.97 8.83
CA ALA A 93 1.54 -9.69 9.69
C ALA A 93 1.69 -8.38 10.47
N LYS A 94 2.87 -8.12 11.04
CA LYS A 94 3.13 -6.88 11.80
C LYS A 94 3.14 -5.64 10.90
N LEU A 95 3.71 -5.73 9.70
CA LEU A 95 3.62 -4.66 8.70
C LEU A 95 2.15 -4.36 8.34
N ASN A 96 1.35 -5.39 8.09
CA ASN A 96 -0.07 -5.22 7.82
C ASN A 96 -0.79 -4.59 9.02
N GLU A 97 -0.53 -5.08 10.24
CA GLU A 97 -1.10 -4.54 11.47
C GLU A 97 -0.87 -3.03 11.61
N HIS A 98 0.38 -2.58 11.39
CA HIS A 98 0.79 -1.19 11.53
C HIS A 98 0.30 -0.28 10.40
N TYR A 99 0.17 -0.77 9.17
CA TYR A 99 -0.03 0.11 8.02
C TYR A 99 -1.33 -0.09 7.24
N ALA A 100 -1.91 -1.29 7.22
CA ALA A 100 -3.08 -1.62 6.43
C ALA A 100 -4.18 -2.38 7.19
N SER A 101 -4.05 -2.54 8.50
CA SER A 101 -5.13 -3.14 9.29
C SER A 101 -6.36 -2.25 9.28
N LYS A 102 -7.52 -2.89 9.33
CA LYS A 102 -8.84 -2.24 9.43
C LYS A 102 -9.11 -1.60 10.80
N ARG A 103 -8.09 -1.41 11.63
CA ARG A 103 -8.23 -0.79 12.95
C ARG A 103 -8.62 0.67 12.80
N ALA A 104 -9.40 1.18 13.76
CA ALA A 104 -9.90 2.56 13.76
C ALA A 104 -8.78 3.60 13.56
N VAL A 105 -7.62 3.39 14.19
CA VAL A 105 -6.46 4.30 14.07
C VAL A 105 -5.93 4.40 12.63
N ASN A 106 -5.81 3.27 11.91
CA ASN A 106 -5.32 3.28 10.53
C ASN A 106 -6.36 3.87 9.58
N ARG A 107 -7.64 3.55 9.79
CA ARG A 107 -8.75 4.17 9.06
C ARG A 107 -8.76 5.69 9.26
N GLY A 108 -8.65 6.14 10.51
CA GLY A 108 -8.57 7.55 10.86
C GLY A 108 -7.37 8.23 10.18
N ARG A 109 -6.19 7.62 10.21
CA ARG A 109 -4.99 8.15 9.52
C ARG A 109 -5.24 8.33 8.03
N VAL A 110 -5.66 7.27 7.33
CA VAL A 110 -5.90 7.31 5.87
C VAL A 110 -7.00 8.33 5.52
N TRP A 111 -8.04 8.43 6.35
CA TRP A 111 -9.08 9.44 6.17
C TRP A 111 -8.54 10.86 6.31
N MET A 112 -7.72 11.14 7.32
CA MET A 112 -7.11 12.45 7.51
C MET A 112 -6.15 12.80 6.37
N ASP A 113 -5.34 11.85 5.91
CA ASP A 113 -4.46 12.03 4.74
C ASP A 113 -5.28 12.34 3.46
N TRP A 114 -6.44 11.71 3.29
CA TRP A 114 -7.38 12.03 2.20
C TRP A 114 -7.94 13.45 2.33
N GLN A 115 -8.32 13.87 3.53
CA GLN A 115 -8.80 15.22 3.79
C GLN A 115 -7.72 16.27 3.49
N GLN A 116 -6.45 15.96 3.74
CA GLN A 116 -5.31 16.84 3.45
C GLN A 116 -4.81 16.79 2.00
N THR A 117 -5.41 15.97 1.13
CA THR A 117 -5.09 15.99 -0.30
C THR A 117 -5.80 17.17 -0.97
N PHE A 118 -5.04 18.06 -1.62
CA PHE A 118 -5.52 19.25 -2.32
C PHE A 118 -4.78 19.47 -3.65
N TYR A 119 -5.35 20.29 -4.52
CA TYR A 119 -4.75 20.68 -5.78
C TYR A 119 -3.50 21.55 -5.57
N ASP A 120 -2.38 21.14 -6.16
CA ASP A 120 -1.05 21.76 -6.03
C ASP A 120 -0.69 22.60 -7.27
N CYS A 121 -1.69 23.14 -7.97
CA CYS A 121 -1.52 23.80 -9.27
C CYS A 121 -1.01 22.89 -10.40
N ASN A 122 -0.96 21.57 -10.18
CA ASN A 122 -0.63 20.59 -11.21
C ASN A 122 -1.71 19.50 -11.29
N LEU A 123 -2.47 19.51 -12.38
CA LEU A 123 -3.62 18.60 -12.54
C LEU A 123 -3.21 17.12 -12.54
N GLN A 124 -2.06 16.80 -13.13
CA GLN A 124 -1.57 15.41 -13.18
C GLN A 124 -1.16 14.93 -11.79
N SER A 125 -0.39 15.74 -11.06
CA SER A 125 0.02 15.46 -9.66
C SER A 125 -1.18 15.27 -8.74
N TYR A 126 -2.19 16.12 -8.89
CA TYR A 126 -3.46 16.01 -8.16
C TYR A 126 -4.20 14.71 -8.47
N ILE A 127 -4.41 14.39 -9.76
CA ILE A 127 -5.08 13.16 -10.18
C ILE A 127 -4.35 11.92 -9.63
N ASP A 128 -3.03 11.89 -9.71
CA ASP A 128 -2.23 10.76 -9.22
C ASP A 128 -2.30 10.63 -7.69
N SER A 129 -2.29 11.76 -6.97
CA SER A 129 -2.50 11.80 -5.53
C SER A 129 -3.89 11.30 -5.13
N CYS A 130 -4.94 11.73 -5.83
CA CYS A 130 -6.30 11.25 -5.61
C CYS A 130 -6.42 9.74 -5.85
N ARG A 131 -5.88 9.23 -6.96
CA ARG A 131 -5.87 7.79 -7.26
C ARG A 131 -5.17 6.98 -6.16
N ARG A 132 -3.99 7.42 -5.73
CA ARG A 132 -3.26 6.81 -4.62
C ARG A 132 -4.11 6.77 -3.34
N MET A 133 -4.72 7.88 -2.96
CA MET A 133 -5.51 7.94 -1.75
C MET A 133 -6.80 7.12 -1.82
N ILE A 134 -7.45 7.05 -2.98
CA ILE A 134 -8.60 6.15 -3.20
C ILE A 134 -8.19 4.68 -2.99
N MET A 135 -7.01 4.28 -3.48
CA MET A 135 -6.48 2.94 -3.23
C MET A 135 -6.20 2.69 -1.74
N GLU A 136 -5.69 3.68 -1.02
CA GLU A 136 -5.47 3.57 0.44
C GLU A 136 -6.80 3.49 1.22
N LEU A 137 -7.83 4.27 0.85
CA LEU A 137 -9.16 4.19 1.46
C LEU A 137 -9.74 2.77 1.34
N VAL A 138 -9.66 2.20 0.13
CA VAL A 138 -10.12 0.82 -0.14
C VAL A 138 -9.29 -0.19 0.65
N SER A 139 -7.97 0.02 0.79
CA SER A 139 -7.08 -0.91 1.51
C SER A 139 -7.47 -1.07 2.98
N VAL A 140 -7.95 0.00 3.63
CA VAL A 140 -8.43 0.00 5.02
C VAL A 140 -9.94 -0.19 5.16
N ASP A 141 -10.62 -0.53 4.06
CA ASP A 141 -12.07 -0.82 4.00
C ASP A 141 -12.94 0.39 4.39
N ILE A 142 -12.52 1.58 3.95
CA ILE A 142 -13.36 2.78 3.91
C ILE A 142 -14.02 2.82 2.53
N LYS A 143 -15.36 2.70 2.52
CA LYS A 143 -16.16 2.75 1.29
C LYS A 143 -16.86 4.10 1.23
N VAL A 144 -16.47 4.92 0.26
CA VAL A 144 -17.14 6.19 -0.05
C VAL A 144 -18.02 5.95 -1.28
N PRO A 145 -19.32 6.26 -1.25
CA PRO A 145 -20.18 6.17 -2.43
C PRO A 145 -19.61 7.01 -3.58
N ASN A 146 -19.65 6.48 -4.81
CA ASN A 146 -19.02 7.12 -5.98
C ASN A 146 -19.45 8.58 -6.17
N LYS A 147 -20.74 8.88 -6.01
CA LYS A 147 -21.25 10.26 -6.12
C LYS A 147 -20.61 11.21 -5.11
N ILE A 148 -20.51 10.78 -3.84
CA ILE A 148 -19.87 11.56 -2.77
C ILE A 148 -18.37 11.75 -3.04
N LEU A 149 -17.71 10.71 -3.55
CA LEU A 149 -16.31 10.77 -3.93
C LEU A 149 -16.08 11.77 -5.08
N SER A 150 -16.94 11.77 -6.10
CA SER A 150 -16.88 12.73 -7.21
C SER A 150 -17.01 14.18 -6.72
N PHE A 151 -17.98 14.47 -5.85
CA PHE A 151 -18.11 15.81 -5.27
C PHE A 151 -16.89 16.20 -4.43
N SER A 152 -16.36 15.28 -3.63
CA SER A 152 -15.15 15.53 -2.84
C SER A 152 -13.95 15.84 -3.71
N LEU A 153 -13.77 15.14 -4.84
CA LEU A 153 -12.71 15.40 -5.82
C LEU A 153 -12.86 16.78 -6.47
N LEU A 154 -14.08 17.21 -6.81
CA LEU A 154 -14.31 18.53 -7.40
C LEU A 154 -14.06 19.65 -6.38
N GLY A 155 -14.53 19.50 -5.14
CA GLY A 155 -14.28 20.48 -4.07
C GLY A 155 -12.80 20.62 -3.74
N LYS A 156 -12.05 19.52 -3.77
CA LYS A 156 -10.59 19.53 -3.55
C LYS A 156 -9.81 20.13 -4.73
N LEU A 157 -10.40 20.17 -5.93
CA LEU A 157 -9.80 20.77 -7.12
C LEU A 157 -9.99 22.30 -7.15
N GLY A 158 -11.23 22.78 -6.98
CA GLY A 158 -11.56 24.20 -7.01
C GLY A 158 -11.36 24.95 -5.68
N GLY A 159 -11.02 24.21 -4.62
CA GLY A 159 -11.09 24.71 -3.25
C GLY A 159 -12.51 24.63 -2.67
N GLU A 160 -12.62 24.47 -1.36
CA GLU A 160 -13.91 24.28 -0.68
C GLU A 160 -14.91 25.43 -0.94
N SER A 161 -14.40 26.64 -1.22
CA SER A 161 -15.20 27.81 -1.57
C SER A 161 -15.88 27.73 -2.93
N GLN A 162 -15.39 26.92 -3.86
CA GLN A 162 -15.98 26.75 -5.20
C GLN A 162 -16.92 25.54 -5.30
N LEU A 163 -16.91 24.65 -4.30
CA LEU A 163 -17.78 23.47 -4.26
C LEU A 163 -19.28 23.80 -4.43
N PRO A 164 -19.84 24.86 -3.79
CA PRO A 164 -21.25 25.21 -3.98
C PRO A 164 -21.59 25.54 -5.44
N GLN A 165 -20.69 26.23 -6.14
CA GLN A 165 -20.87 26.62 -7.54
C GLN A 165 -20.83 25.39 -8.47
N PHE A 166 -19.92 24.44 -8.21
CA PHE A 166 -19.90 23.19 -8.95
C PHE A 166 -21.15 22.34 -8.73
N ILE A 167 -21.63 22.26 -7.48
CA ILE A 167 -22.86 21.54 -7.16
C ILE A 167 -24.06 22.19 -7.85
N GLU A 168 -24.14 23.53 -7.85
CA GLU A 168 -25.21 24.27 -8.52
C GLU A 168 -25.23 23.99 -10.03
N VAL A 169 -24.07 24.02 -10.69
CA VAL A 169 -23.93 23.66 -12.11
C VAL A 169 -24.35 22.20 -12.37
N LEU A 170 -23.93 21.26 -11.54
CA LEU A 170 -24.28 19.84 -11.69
C LEU A 170 -25.77 19.58 -11.43
N THR A 171 -26.37 20.28 -10.48
CA THR A 171 -27.80 20.17 -10.16
C THR A 171 -28.67 20.73 -11.29
N LEU A 172 -28.20 21.79 -11.95
CA LEU A 172 -28.86 22.39 -13.11
C LEU A 172 -28.67 21.58 -14.40
N ASN A 173 -27.80 20.57 -14.41
CA ASN A 173 -27.48 19.74 -15.56
C ASN A 173 -27.47 18.26 -15.15
N GLU A 174 -28.61 17.74 -14.70
CA GLU A 174 -28.74 16.34 -14.21
C GLU A 174 -28.28 15.29 -15.24
N GLU A 175 -28.28 15.62 -16.54
CA GLU A 175 -27.76 14.75 -17.62
C GLU A 175 -26.24 14.51 -17.58
N LEU A 176 -25.49 15.28 -16.79
CA LEU A 176 -24.03 15.16 -16.63
C LEU A 176 -23.60 14.19 -15.51
N ILE A 177 -24.54 13.57 -14.77
CA ILE A 177 -24.28 12.74 -13.57
C ILE A 177 -24.61 11.26 -13.79
#